data_AF-A0A946E1Y6-F1
#
_entry.id   AF-A0A946E1Y6-F1
#
_cell.length_a   1.000
_cell.length_b   1.000
_cell.length_c   1.000
_cell.angle_alpha   90.00
_cell.angle_beta   90.00
_cell.angle_gamma   90.00
#
_symmetry.space_group_name_H-M   'P 1'
#
loop_
_entity.id
_entity.type
_entity.pdbx_description
1 polymer ?
#
loop_
_entity_poly.entity_id
_entity_poly.type
_entity_poly.pdbx_seq_one_letter_code
_entity_poly.pdbx_strand_id
1 'polypeptide(L)'
;ITDDDMHAEGVSLLEHYDCVMTTTHPEYYTTEMMHALLNYQQKGGRFIYMGGNGFYWRVALHPTLPGAMEMRRAEDGMRSWIAEGGEYYMSFTGELGGLWRRNGLSPEAICGTGFAAQGFNFASHYLRTDASEDPRASWMFKGIGRDEKIGDFGTVLGGAAGSEIDSINHEEGTPPHALVVAEATEFGVDMHWVKEEFNHSHSAVNGENCPHVRCDMVFYETPNGGAVFSTSSIAFAGSLAHDNYSNNVSRLLENVVTRFIDEEPIPAP
;
A
#
# COMPACT_ATOMS: atom_id res chain seq x y z
N ILE A 1 -17.98 5.73 4.87
CA ILE A 1 -17.39 6.21 3.61
C ILE A 1 -17.06 4.99 2.77
N THR A 2 -17.47 5.00 1.50
CA THR A 2 -17.09 4.03 0.48
C THR A 2 -16.18 4.68 -0.56
N ASP A 3 -15.63 3.87 -1.47
CA ASP A 3 -14.91 4.38 -2.63
C ASP A 3 -15.83 5.22 -3.54
N ASP A 4 -17.11 4.84 -3.72
CA ASP A 4 -18.09 5.66 -4.42
C ASP A 4 -18.29 7.04 -3.76
N ASP A 5 -18.34 7.11 -2.42
CA ASP A 5 -18.46 8.39 -1.69
C ASP A 5 -17.21 9.25 -1.96
N MET A 6 -16.02 8.66 -1.88
CA MET A 6 -14.75 9.38 -2.12
C MET A 6 -14.60 9.83 -3.58
N HIS A 7 -15.06 9.03 -4.55
CA HIS A 7 -15.10 9.45 -5.95
C HIS A 7 -16.03 10.66 -6.14
N ALA A 8 -17.20 10.66 -5.50
CA ALA A 8 -18.19 11.72 -5.65
C ALA A 8 -17.81 13.03 -4.94
N GLU A 9 -17.25 12.94 -3.73
CA GLU A 9 -17.02 14.10 -2.85
C GLU A 9 -15.55 14.56 -2.81
N GLY A 10 -14.64 13.70 -3.26
CA GLY A 10 -13.21 13.98 -3.33
C GLY A 10 -12.58 14.30 -1.97
N VAL A 11 -11.62 15.22 -1.97
CA VAL A 11 -10.87 15.62 -0.76
C VAL A 11 -11.76 16.20 0.33
N SER A 12 -12.88 16.83 -0.03
CA SER A 12 -13.79 17.46 0.94
C SER A 12 -14.33 16.45 1.95
N LEU A 13 -14.54 15.19 1.52
CA LEU A 13 -14.96 14.10 2.40
C LEU A 13 -13.86 13.74 3.41
N LEU A 14 -12.61 13.71 2.96
CA LEU A 14 -11.47 13.24 3.75
C LEU A 14 -11.02 14.27 4.79
N GLU A 15 -11.19 15.56 4.51
CA GLU A 15 -10.81 16.67 5.41
C GLU A 15 -11.56 16.70 6.75
N HIS A 16 -12.60 15.88 6.89
CA HIS A 16 -13.33 15.70 8.14
C HIS A 16 -12.63 14.76 9.14
N TYR A 17 -11.53 14.13 8.75
CA TYR A 17 -10.84 13.11 9.54
C TYR A 17 -9.37 13.47 9.77
N ASP A 18 -8.91 13.34 11.01
CA ASP A 18 -7.48 13.52 11.35
C ASP A 18 -6.60 12.43 10.72
N CYS A 19 -7.18 11.23 10.57
CA CYS A 19 -6.54 10.07 9.99
C CYS A 19 -7.50 9.29 9.09
N VAL A 20 -7.05 8.95 7.88
CA VAL A 20 -7.76 8.08 6.93
C VAL A 20 -6.99 6.78 6.79
N MET A 21 -7.69 5.65 6.79
CA MET A 21 -7.10 4.31 6.71
C MET A 21 -7.75 3.51 5.58
N THR A 22 -6.97 2.79 4.78
CA THR A 22 -7.51 1.90 3.76
C THR A 22 -8.03 0.59 4.35
N THR A 23 -8.76 -0.17 3.53
CA THR A 23 -8.94 -1.61 3.75
C THR A 23 -7.68 -2.38 3.35
N THR A 24 -7.75 -3.72 3.39
CA THR A 24 -6.60 -4.60 3.12
C THR A 24 -6.22 -4.72 1.66
N HIS A 25 -7.10 -4.36 0.71
CA HIS A 25 -6.82 -4.54 -0.72
C HIS A 25 -7.54 -3.48 -1.60
N PRO A 26 -7.09 -2.22 -1.55
CA PRO A 26 -7.66 -1.11 -2.31
C PRO A 26 -7.12 -1.07 -3.76
N GLU A 27 -7.28 -2.15 -4.54
CA GLU A 27 -6.62 -2.34 -5.85
C GLU A 27 -7.12 -1.42 -6.99
N TYR A 28 -8.40 -1.03 -6.96
CA TYR A 28 -9.08 -0.38 -8.10
C TYR A 28 -9.48 1.07 -7.80
N TYR A 29 -8.82 2.05 -8.42
CA TYR A 29 -9.05 3.47 -8.12
C TYR A 29 -9.35 4.32 -9.37
N THR A 30 -10.24 5.30 -9.20
CA THR A 30 -10.53 6.36 -10.20
C THR A 30 -9.58 7.54 -10.04
N THR A 31 -9.49 8.38 -11.07
CA THR A 31 -8.67 9.62 -11.06
C THR A 31 -9.06 10.54 -9.89
N GLU A 32 -10.35 10.70 -9.63
CA GLU A 32 -10.90 11.54 -8.57
C GLU A 32 -10.45 11.04 -7.19
N MET A 33 -10.50 9.73 -6.98
CA MET A 33 -10.09 9.08 -5.73
C MET A 33 -8.59 9.20 -5.48
N MET A 34 -7.76 9.00 -6.51
CA MET A 34 -6.31 9.21 -6.42
C MET A 34 -5.99 10.65 -6.03
N HIS A 35 -6.63 11.63 -6.68
CA HIS A 35 -6.47 13.04 -6.35
C HIS A 35 -7.00 13.39 -4.96
N ALA A 36 -8.05 12.75 -4.48
CA ALA A 36 -8.57 12.98 -3.13
C ALA A 36 -7.51 12.64 -2.06
N LEU A 37 -6.86 11.48 -2.16
CA LEU A 37 -5.81 11.05 -1.25
C LEU A 37 -4.59 11.96 -1.30
N LEU A 38 -4.10 12.30 -2.51
CA LEU A 38 -2.97 13.22 -2.67
C LEU A 38 -3.27 14.60 -2.07
N ASN A 39 -4.43 15.18 -2.36
CA ASN A 39 -4.80 16.48 -1.83
C ASN A 39 -5.00 16.44 -0.32
N TYR A 40 -5.55 15.36 0.23
CA TYR A 40 -5.67 15.16 1.67
C TYR A 40 -4.29 15.18 2.34
N GLN A 41 -3.32 14.42 1.82
CA GLN A 41 -1.95 14.40 2.32
C GLN A 41 -1.24 15.75 2.20
N GLN A 42 -1.41 16.47 1.08
CA GLN A 42 -0.83 17.81 0.88
C GLN A 42 -1.39 18.86 1.84
N LYS A 43 -2.61 18.65 2.35
CA LYS A 43 -3.26 19.53 3.33
C LYS A 43 -2.99 19.16 4.79
N GLY A 44 -2.06 18.24 5.04
CA GLY A 44 -1.70 17.80 6.40
C GLY A 44 -2.47 16.58 6.89
N GLY A 45 -3.25 15.95 6.02
CA GLY A 45 -3.93 14.70 6.32
C GLY A 45 -2.93 13.57 6.62
N ARG A 46 -3.29 12.71 7.58
CA ARG A 46 -2.49 11.55 7.95
C ARG A 46 -3.14 10.28 7.44
N PHE A 47 -2.36 9.41 6.84
CA PHE A 47 -2.86 8.31 6.03
C PHE A 47 -2.21 6.98 6.41
N ILE A 48 -3.03 5.94 6.63
CA ILE A 48 -2.56 4.59 6.93
C ILE A 48 -3.00 3.66 5.79
N TYR A 49 -2.02 3.16 5.05
CA TYR A 49 -2.22 2.13 4.04
C TYR A 49 -2.03 0.74 4.67
N MET A 50 -3.15 0.03 4.84
CA MET A 50 -3.22 -1.25 5.55
C MET A 50 -3.07 -2.48 4.65
N GLY A 51 -2.92 -2.27 3.34
CA GLY A 51 -3.02 -3.33 2.34
C GLY A 51 -1.74 -3.61 1.59
N GLY A 52 -1.87 -4.49 0.60
CA GLY A 52 -0.93 -4.71 -0.50
C GLY A 52 -1.67 -4.59 -1.83
N ASN A 53 -0.92 -4.34 -2.91
CA ASN A 53 -1.41 -4.12 -4.26
C ASN A 53 -2.51 -3.04 -4.32
N GLY A 54 -2.29 -1.95 -3.61
CA GLY A 54 -3.17 -0.80 -3.58
C GLY A 54 -2.96 0.11 -4.79
N PHE A 55 -4.04 0.75 -5.25
CA PHE A 55 -3.98 1.78 -6.29
C PHE A 55 -3.37 1.27 -7.60
N TYR A 56 -3.54 -0.01 -7.92
CA TYR A 56 -2.85 -0.66 -9.01
C TYR A 56 -3.53 -0.40 -10.35
N TRP A 57 -4.84 -0.66 -10.42
CA TRP A 57 -5.64 -0.49 -11.62
C TRP A 57 -6.37 0.85 -11.63
N ARG A 58 -6.24 1.55 -12.76
CA ARG A 58 -7.14 2.65 -13.10
C ARG A 58 -8.49 2.08 -13.52
N VAL A 59 -9.54 2.59 -12.87
CA VAL A 59 -10.94 2.32 -13.23
C VAL A 59 -11.70 3.62 -13.48
N ALA A 60 -12.85 3.50 -14.11
CA ALA A 60 -13.79 4.60 -14.32
C ALA A 60 -15.19 4.19 -13.86
N LEU A 61 -15.97 5.14 -13.34
CA LEU A 61 -17.38 4.92 -13.01
C LEU A 61 -18.28 5.53 -14.09
N HIS A 62 -19.42 4.90 -14.38
CA HIS A 62 -20.34 5.40 -15.39
C HIS A 62 -21.10 6.64 -14.89
N PRO A 63 -21.15 7.75 -15.65
CA PRO A 63 -21.69 9.03 -15.17
C PRO A 63 -23.21 9.00 -14.87
N THR A 64 -23.96 8.09 -15.50
CA THR A 64 -25.43 8.01 -15.35
C THR A 64 -25.96 6.62 -14.99
N LEU A 65 -25.08 5.66 -14.71
CA LEU A 65 -25.47 4.28 -14.38
C LEU A 65 -24.77 3.89 -13.07
N PRO A 66 -25.40 4.17 -11.91
CA PRO A 66 -24.78 3.92 -10.61
C PRO A 66 -24.32 2.47 -10.46
N GLY A 67 -23.13 2.28 -9.88
CA GLY A 67 -22.51 0.98 -9.66
C GLY A 67 -21.87 0.32 -10.89
N ALA A 68 -21.98 0.93 -12.08
CA ALA A 68 -21.25 0.44 -13.25
C ALA A 68 -19.81 0.99 -13.25
N MET A 69 -18.84 0.08 -13.28
CA MET A 69 -17.41 0.36 -13.32
C MET A 69 -16.81 -0.21 -14.62
N GLU A 70 -15.96 0.58 -15.28
CA GLU A 70 -15.14 0.16 -16.42
C GLU A 70 -13.68 0.02 -15.98
N MET A 71 -13.05 -1.05 -16.43
CA MET A 71 -11.62 -1.25 -16.34
C MET A 71 -11.13 -1.83 -17.67
N ARG A 72 -10.00 -1.33 -18.15
CA ARG A 72 -9.27 -1.93 -19.26
C ARG A 72 -7.87 -2.27 -18.81
N ARG A 73 -7.49 -3.55 -18.85
CA ARG A 73 -6.15 -4.01 -18.45
C ARG A 73 -5.15 -3.81 -19.60
N ALA A 74 -4.89 -2.53 -19.88
CA ALA A 74 -4.01 -2.05 -20.94
C ALA A 74 -2.53 -2.30 -20.62
N GLU A 75 -1.72 -2.43 -21.67
CA GLU A 75 -0.25 -2.42 -21.67
C GLU A 75 0.43 -3.56 -20.86
N ASP A 76 0.36 -3.50 -19.54
CA ASP A 76 1.21 -4.27 -18.62
C ASP A 76 0.44 -4.80 -17.39
N GLY A 77 1.14 -5.30 -16.38
CA GLY A 77 0.64 -5.68 -15.06
C GLY A 77 0.17 -7.11 -14.89
N MET A 78 -0.17 -7.49 -13.66
CA MET A 78 -0.63 -8.82 -13.33
C MET A 78 -2.10 -9.01 -13.73
N ARG A 79 -2.30 -9.56 -14.94
CA ARG A 79 -3.59 -9.54 -15.63
C ARG A 79 -4.21 -10.92 -15.74
N SER A 80 -5.51 -11.01 -15.46
CA SER A 80 -6.31 -12.21 -15.80
C SER A 80 -6.72 -12.26 -17.29
N TRP A 81 -6.68 -11.14 -18.01
CA TRP A 81 -6.98 -11.02 -19.43
C TRP A 81 -6.28 -9.80 -20.04
N ILE A 82 -6.03 -9.82 -21.35
CA ILE A 82 -5.33 -8.74 -22.07
C ILE A 82 -6.34 -8.03 -22.97
N ALA A 83 -6.40 -6.69 -22.90
CA ALA A 83 -7.22 -5.91 -23.81
C ALA A 83 -6.70 -6.02 -25.26
N GLU A 84 -7.62 -5.97 -26.23
CA GLU A 84 -7.27 -6.00 -27.65
C GLU A 84 -6.46 -4.77 -28.05
N GLY A 85 -5.61 -4.92 -29.06
CA GLY A 85 -4.78 -3.84 -29.56
C GLY A 85 -5.62 -2.65 -30.05
N GLY A 86 -5.36 -1.45 -29.51
CA GLY A 86 -6.11 -0.24 -29.84
C GLY A 86 -7.35 0.00 -28.97
N GLU A 87 -7.69 -0.92 -28.07
CA GLU A 87 -8.88 -0.82 -27.19
C GLU A 87 -8.51 -0.49 -25.73
N TYR A 88 -7.45 0.28 -25.51
CA TYR A 88 -6.92 0.56 -24.16
C TYR A 88 -7.58 1.74 -23.46
N TYR A 89 -8.24 2.62 -24.20
CA TYR A 89 -8.90 3.81 -23.66
C TYR A 89 -10.30 3.46 -23.16
N MET A 90 -10.60 3.85 -21.91
CA MET A 90 -11.89 3.60 -21.28
C MET A 90 -12.98 4.44 -21.96
N SER A 91 -14.09 3.81 -22.29
CA SER A 91 -15.21 4.47 -22.96
C SER A 91 -15.92 5.52 -22.08
N PHE A 92 -15.89 5.34 -20.76
CA PHE A 92 -16.61 6.22 -19.81
C PHE A 92 -15.92 7.58 -19.65
N THR A 93 -14.59 7.63 -19.71
CA THR A 93 -13.81 8.85 -19.46
C THR A 93 -12.93 9.27 -20.64
N GLY A 94 -12.65 8.36 -21.59
CA GLY A 94 -11.69 8.57 -22.66
C GLY A 94 -10.22 8.49 -22.21
N GLU A 95 -9.97 8.18 -20.93
CA GLU A 95 -8.63 8.06 -20.38
C GLU A 95 -8.00 6.72 -20.75
N LEU A 96 -6.66 6.68 -20.82
CA LEU A 96 -5.93 5.42 -20.97
C LEU A 96 -6.14 4.59 -19.70
N GLY A 97 -6.60 3.34 -19.87
CA GLY A 97 -6.72 2.38 -18.78
C GLY A 97 -5.37 1.79 -18.36
N GLY A 98 -5.41 0.66 -17.67
CA GLY A 98 -4.23 -0.08 -17.25
C GLY A 98 -3.70 0.38 -15.89
N LEU A 99 -2.38 0.28 -15.72
CA LEU A 99 -1.72 0.57 -14.45
C LEU A 99 -1.62 2.07 -14.22
N TRP A 100 -1.84 2.49 -12.99
CA TRP A 100 -1.60 3.86 -12.55
C TRP A 100 -0.16 4.32 -12.77
N ARG A 101 0.81 3.42 -12.54
CA ARG A 101 2.24 3.65 -12.84
C ARG A 101 2.50 4.05 -14.29
N ARG A 102 1.84 3.41 -15.25
CA ARG A 102 2.00 3.73 -16.69
C ARG A 102 1.22 4.98 -17.10
N ASN A 103 0.34 5.46 -16.23
CA ASN A 103 -0.43 6.69 -16.40
C ASN A 103 0.19 7.90 -15.65
N GLY A 104 1.44 7.78 -15.19
CA GLY A 104 2.20 8.89 -14.60
C GLY A 104 1.88 9.19 -13.14
N LEU A 105 1.16 8.30 -12.45
CA LEU A 105 0.88 8.44 -11.02
C LEU A 105 0.95 7.07 -10.33
N SER A 106 2.15 6.65 -9.93
CA SER A 106 2.36 5.33 -9.31
C SER A 106 1.86 5.29 -7.85
N PRO A 107 1.46 4.12 -7.31
CA PRO A 107 1.10 3.95 -5.90
C PRO A 107 2.15 4.45 -4.91
N GLU A 108 3.43 4.36 -5.26
CA GLU A 108 4.57 4.83 -4.45
C GLU A 108 4.46 6.32 -4.10
N ALA A 109 3.89 7.14 -4.99
CA ALA A 109 3.68 8.56 -4.74
C ALA A 109 2.53 8.83 -3.75
N ILE A 110 1.70 7.84 -3.43
CA ILE A 110 0.54 7.94 -2.52
C ILE A 110 0.83 7.24 -1.19
N CYS A 111 1.31 6.01 -1.20
CA CYS A 111 1.54 5.22 0.00
C CYS A 111 3.03 4.91 0.24
N GLY A 112 3.95 5.41 -0.57
CA GLY A 112 5.39 5.17 -0.40
C GLY A 112 5.86 3.77 -0.83
N THR A 113 4.95 2.88 -1.20
CA THR A 113 5.25 1.54 -1.72
C THR A 113 4.33 1.21 -2.89
N GLY A 114 4.75 0.26 -3.73
CA GLY A 114 3.94 -0.24 -4.84
C GLY A 114 4.05 -1.75 -4.98
N PHE A 115 3.09 -2.35 -5.70
CA PHE A 115 2.96 -3.79 -5.84
C PHE A 115 4.26 -4.43 -6.32
N ALA A 116 4.78 -5.36 -5.53
CA ALA A 116 6.11 -5.93 -5.73
C ALA A 116 6.05 -7.43 -5.98
N ALA A 117 5.24 -8.17 -5.23
CA ALA A 117 5.11 -9.62 -5.41
C ALA A 117 3.78 -10.17 -4.91
N GLN A 118 3.40 -11.34 -5.43
CA GLN A 118 2.27 -12.10 -4.90
C GLN A 118 2.56 -13.60 -4.79
N GLY A 119 1.92 -14.23 -3.81
CA GLY A 119 2.08 -15.63 -3.45
C GLY A 119 1.06 -16.02 -2.38
N PHE A 120 0.52 -17.23 -2.49
CA PHE A 120 -0.66 -17.63 -1.73
C PHE A 120 -0.46 -18.90 -0.88
N ASN A 121 0.76 -19.40 -0.74
CA ASN A 121 1.01 -20.57 0.12
C ASN A 121 1.11 -20.20 1.60
N PHE A 122 1.94 -19.20 1.93
CA PHE A 122 2.12 -18.72 3.30
C PHE A 122 2.45 -17.23 3.33
N ALA A 123 2.12 -16.60 4.45
CA ALA A 123 2.58 -15.26 4.81
C ALA A 123 3.72 -15.38 5.84
N SER A 124 4.58 -14.39 5.83
CA SER A 124 5.76 -14.24 6.67
C SER A 124 5.53 -13.16 7.75
N HIS A 125 6.62 -12.70 8.35
CA HIS A 125 6.68 -11.72 9.40
C HIS A 125 7.62 -10.58 9.02
N TYR A 126 7.47 -9.43 9.66
CA TYR A 126 8.40 -8.32 9.51
C TYR A 126 9.50 -8.39 10.56
N LEU A 127 10.71 -7.98 10.16
CA LEU A 127 11.81 -7.66 11.05
C LEU A 127 12.08 -6.16 10.97
N ARG A 128 12.26 -5.54 12.12
CA ARG A 128 12.59 -4.11 12.19
C ARG A 128 13.93 -3.83 11.51
N THR A 129 14.02 -2.73 10.78
CA THR A 129 15.28 -2.21 10.25
C THR A 129 15.92 -1.24 11.25
N ASP A 130 17.13 -0.75 10.95
CA ASP A 130 17.77 0.30 11.75
C ASP A 130 17.00 1.63 11.70
N ALA A 131 16.27 1.90 10.61
CA ALA A 131 15.43 3.09 10.51
C ALA A 131 14.27 3.10 11.52
N SER A 132 13.92 1.93 12.09
CA SER A 132 12.94 1.86 13.18
C SER A 132 13.40 2.51 14.49
N GLU A 133 14.70 2.78 14.64
CA GLU A 133 15.27 3.46 15.82
C GLU A 133 15.43 4.97 15.58
N ASP A 134 15.13 5.46 14.37
CA ASP A 134 15.11 6.89 14.08
C ASP A 134 14.10 7.60 15.01
N PRO A 135 14.44 8.72 15.66
CA PRO A 135 13.51 9.47 16.51
C PRO A 135 12.18 9.82 15.81
N ARG A 136 12.18 9.96 14.48
CA ARG A 136 10.99 10.20 13.64
C ARG A 136 10.01 9.04 13.64
N ALA A 137 10.47 7.81 13.87
CA ALA A 137 9.70 6.58 13.70
C ALA A 137 9.65 5.66 14.94
N SER A 138 10.63 5.77 15.84
CA SER A 138 10.82 4.85 16.98
C SER A 138 9.62 4.76 17.92
N TRP A 139 8.81 5.82 18.00
CA TRP A 139 7.57 5.84 18.77
C TRP A 139 6.55 4.77 18.29
N MET A 140 6.58 4.37 17.02
CA MET A 140 5.71 3.32 16.47
C MET A 140 5.97 1.96 17.13
N PHE A 141 7.20 1.70 17.57
CA PHE A 141 7.64 0.41 18.12
C PHE A 141 7.63 0.37 19.65
N LYS A 142 7.00 1.35 20.31
CA LYS A 142 6.85 1.35 21.77
C LYS A 142 6.16 0.05 22.23
N GLY A 143 6.87 -0.73 23.03
CA GLY A 143 6.39 -2.02 23.57
C GLY A 143 6.63 -3.22 22.64
N ILE A 144 7.43 -3.06 21.59
CA ILE A 144 7.83 -4.13 20.66
C ILE A 144 9.36 -4.26 20.68
N GLY A 145 9.87 -5.49 20.83
CA GLY A 145 11.32 -5.73 20.88
C GLY A 145 12.04 -5.37 19.57
N ARG A 146 13.34 -5.08 19.63
CA ARG A 146 14.16 -4.77 18.42
C ARG A 146 14.27 -5.97 17.48
N ASP A 147 14.42 -7.17 18.06
CA ASP A 147 14.60 -8.44 17.34
C ASP A 147 13.33 -9.29 17.33
N GLU A 148 12.20 -8.72 17.77
CA GLU A 148 10.92 -9.41 17.78
C GLU A 148 10.37 -9.54 16.35
N LYS A 149 9.92 -10.74 15.99
CA LYS A 149 9.21 -10.96 14.73
C LYS A 149 7.81 -10.35 14.80
N ILE A 150 7.56 -9.34 13.98
CA ILE A 150 6.26 -8.66 13.95
C ILE A 150 5.32 -9.45 13.04
N GLY A 151 4.28 -10.03 13.64
CA GLY A 151 3.26 -10.77 12.91
C GLY A 151 3.69 -12.13 12.36
N ASP A 152 4.50 -12.90 13.10
CA ASP A 152 4.76 -14.34 12.84
C ASP A 152 3.58 -15.23 13.26
N PHE A 153 2.38 -14.74 12.94
CA PHE A 153 1.07 -15.32 13.23
C PHE A 153 0.03 -14.56 12.39
N GLY A 154 -1.10 -15.19 12.08
CA GLY A 154 -2.21 -14.53 11.39
C GLY A 154 -3.21 -15.51 10.82
N THR A 155 -4.45 -15.07 10.61
CA THR A 155 -5.49 -15.88 9.97
C THR A 155 -5.33 -15.94 8.45
N VAL A 156 -4.70 -14.92 7.85
CA VAL A 156 -4.39 -14.87 6.42
C VAL A 156 -3.02 -15.50 6.20
N LEU A 157 -3.01 -16.73 5.69
CA LEU A 157 -1.80 -17.46 5.30
C LEU A 157 -0.74 -17.66 6.42
N GLY A 158 -1.09 -17.40 7.68
CA GLY A 158 -0.24 -17.68 8.85
C GLY A 158 0.65 -16.55 9.36
N GLY A 159 0.65 -15.37 8.71
CA GLY A 159 1.55 -14.26 9.04
C GLY A 159 1.02 -12.90 8.60
N ALA A 160 1.71 -11.82 8.96
CA ALA A 160 1.32 -10.44 8.66
C ALA A 160 1.81 -9.93 7.31
N ALA A 161 2.80 -10.57 6.68
CA ALA A 161 3.36 -10.17 5.39
C ALA A 161 3.13 -11.26 4.34
N GLY A 162 2.13 -11.14 3.47
CA GLY A 162 1.91 -12.09 2.38
C GLY A 162 0.63 -11.85 1.61
N SER A 163 0.20 -12.86 0.84
CA SER A 163 -0.80 -12.76 -0.24
C SER A 163 -0.28 -11.87 -1.37
N GLU A 164 -0.33 -10.56 -1.17
CA GLU A 164 0.25 -9.57 -2.08
C GLU A 164 1.00 -8.55 -1.23
N ILE A 165 2.20 -8.21 -1.67
CA ILE A 165 3.15 -7.39 -0.94
C ILE A 165 3.69 -6.25 -1.80
N ASP A 166 3.93 -5.12 -1.16
CA ASP A 166 4.45 -3.92 -1.78
C ASP A 166 5.85 -3.60 -1.25
N SER A 167 6.67 -2.93 -2.07
CA SER A 167 8.02 -2.51 -1.72
C SER A 167 8.27 -1.07 -2.15
N ILE A 168 9.33 -0.45 -1.63
CA ILE A 168 9.71 0.90 -2.05
C ILE A 168 10.28 0.90 -3.47
N ASN A 169 10.00 1.98 -4.20
CA ASN A 169 10.68 2.30 -5.45
C ASN A 169 10.78 3.83 -5.63
N HIS A 170 11.98 4.37 -5.48
CA HIS A 170 12.24 5.81 -5.60
C HIS A 170 12.13 6.32 -7.05
N GLU A 171 12.36 5.46 -8.04
CA GLU A 171 12.20 5.84 -9.46
C GLU A 171 10.72 6.02 -9.82
N GLU A 172 9.83 5.34 -9.10
CA GLU A 172 8.37 5.38 -9.32
C GLU A 172 7.63 6.35 -8.37
N GLY A 173 8.35 7.03 -7.47
CA GLY A 173 7.80 8.14 -6.68
C GLY A 173 7.84 7.98 -5.17
N THR A 174 8.49 6.95 -4.63
CA THR A 174 8.69 6.85 -3.17
C THR A 174 9.47 8.08 -2.67
N PRO A 175 8.97 8.83 -1.68
CA PRO A 175 9.64 10.04 -1.20
C PRO A 175 11.10 9.78 -0.76
N PRO A 176 12.07 10.65 -1.08
CA PRO A 176 13.49 10.42 -0.75
C PRO A 176 13.80 10.31 0.74
N HIS A 177 12.96 10.90 1.61
CA HIS A 177 13.10 10.87 3.06
C HIS A 177 12.31 9.74 3.74
N ALA A 178 11.67 8.86 2.96
CA ALA A 178 10.89 7.75 3.49
C ALA A 178 11.78 6.74 4.22
N LEU A 179 11.27 6.24 5.35
CA LEU A 179 11.93 5.26 6.19
C LEU A 179 11.27 3.90 5.97
N VAL A 180 12.04 2.91 5.50
CA VAL A 180 11.65 1.50 5.59
C VAL A 180 11.91 1.06 7.01
N VAL A 181 10.90 1.01 7.87
CA VAL A 181 11.03 0.77 9.31
C VAL A 181 10.97 -0.71 9.68
N ALA A 182 10.40 -1.55 8.83
CA ALA A 182 10.48 -3.00 8.96
C ALA A 182 10.37 -3.63 7.56
N GLU A 183 10.92 -4.83 7.39
CA GLU A 183 10.88 -5.56 6.13
C GLU A 183 10.54 -7.03 6.36
N ALA A 184 9.84 -7.65 5.42
CA ALA A 184 9.71 -9.09 5.32
C ALA A 184 10.41 -9.56 4.03
N THR A 185 11.25 -10.59 4.14
CA THR A 185 12.05 -11.12 3.02
C THR A 185 12.06 -12.65 2.98
N GLU A 186 11.53 -13.32 3.99
CA GLU A 186 11.46 -14.78 4.07
C GLU A 186 10.20 -15.28 3.34
N PHE A 187 10.31 -15.45 2.02
CA PHE A 187 9.24 -15.95 1.15
C PHE A 187 9.66 -17.20 0.37
N GLY A 188 8.68 -18.02 -0.02
CA GLY A 188 8.89 -19.25 -0.78
C GLY A 188 8.91 -19.03 -2.30
N VAL A 189 9.15 -20.12 -3.05
CA VAL A 189 9.14 -20.12 -4.52
C VAL A 189 7.82 -19.68 -5.16
N ASP A 190 6.70 -19.70 -4.42
CA ASP A 190 5.39 -19.28 -4.91
C ASP A 190 5.17 -17.76 -4.86
N MET A 191 5.97 -17.03 -4.08
CA MET A 191 5.94 -15.58 -4.06
C MET A 191 6.72 -15.06 -5.27
N HIS A 192 6.01 -14.57 -6.27
CA HIS A 192 6.57 -14.17 -7.55
C HIS A 192 6.67 -12.65 -7.67
N TRP A 193 7.82 -12.18 -8.13
CA TRP A 193 8.05 -10.79 -8.49
C TRP A 193 7.10 -10.38 -9.62
N VAL A 194 6.51 -9.20 -9.53
CA VAL A 194 5.54 -8.72 -10.51
C VAL A 194 6.23 -8.38 -11.84
N LYS A 195 5.51 -8.58 -12.94
CA LYS A 195 6.12 -8.58 -14.28
C LYS A 195 6.49 -7.19 -14.80
N GLU A 196 5.82 -6.17 -14.32
CA GLU A 196 6.03 -4.76 -14.69
C GLU A 196 7.34 -4.18 -14.13
N GLU A 197 7.98 -4.91 -13.20
CA GLU A 197 9.25 -4.55 -12.57
C GLU A 197 10.47 -5.10 -13.33
N PHE A 198 10.31 -6.04 -14.26
CA PHE A 198 11.45 -6.63 -14.97
C PHE A 198 11.31 -6.68 -16.50
N ASN A 199 12.41 -6.31 -17.17
CA ASN A 199 12.42 -6.10 -18.62
C ASN A 199 12.65 -7.37 -19.46
N HIS A 200 13.24 -8.41 -18.88
CA HIS A 200 13.57 -9.66 -19.58
C HIS A 200 13.26 -10.85 -18.69
N SER A 201 12.55 -11.84 -19.22
CA SER A 201 12.23 -13.06 -18.48
C SER A 201 13.48 -13.79 -17.99
N HIS A 202 13.55 -14.09 -16.70
CA HIS A 202 14.61 -14.88 -16.10
C HIS A 202 14.04 -15.77 -14.97
N SER A 203 14.82 -16.75 -14.49
CA SER A 203 14.37 -17.68 -13.46
C SER A 203 14.49 -17.14 -12.03
N ALA A 204 15.19 -16.01 -11.84
CA ALA A 204 15.44 -15.42 -10.52
C ALA A 204 14.34 -14.40 -10.13
N VAL A 205 13.08 -14.84 -10.16
CA VAL A 205 11.88 -13.99 -10.02
C VAL A 205 10.95 -14.46 -8.90
N ASN A 206 11.48 -15.19 -7.91
CA ASN A 206 10.69 -15.67 -6.78
C ASN A 206 11.35 -15.42 -5.43
N GLY A 207 10.60 -15.67 -4.34
CA GLY A 207 11.01 -15.38 -2.97
C GLY A 207 12.33 -16.01 -2.52
N GLU A 208 12.76 -17.13 -3.10
CA GLU A 208 14.02 -17.79 -2.72
C GLU A 208 15.25 -17.18 -3.42
N ASN A 209 15.06 -16.47 -4.54
CA ASN A 209 16.16 -16.11 -5.43
C ASN A 209 16.12 -14.69 -5.98
N CYS A 210 15.10 -13.91 -5.65
CA CYS A 210 14.91 -12.54 -6.12
C CYS A 210 14.91 -11.57 -4.94
N PRO A 211 15.91 -10.68 -4.81
CA PRO A 211 15.95 -9.70 -3.71
C PRO A 211 14.85 -8.64 -3.77
N HIS A 212 14.16 -8.53 -4.91
CA HIS A 212 13.00 -7.64 -5.08
C HIS A 212 11.70 -8.24 -4.57
N VAL A 213 11.67 -9.53 -4.22
CA VAL A 213 10.54 -10.15 -3.54
C VAL A 213 10.66 -9.86 -2.04
N ARG A 214 10.20 -8.67 -1.66
CA ARG A 214 10.24 -8.13 -0.30
C ARG A 214 8.98 -7.32 -0.01
N CYS A 215 8.63 -7.21 1.26
CA CYS A 215 7.53 -6.38 1.75
C CYS A 215 8.10 -5.29 2.66
N ASP A 216 7.90 -4.03 2.29
CA ASP A 216 8.48 -2.90 3.02
C ASP A 216 7.42 -2.15 3.83
N MET A 217 7.57 -2.15 5.15
CA MET A 217 6.79 -1.29 6.03
C MET A 217 7.42 0.10 6.07
N VAL A 218 6.66 1.11 5.66
CA VAL A 218 7.19 2.45 5.36
C VAL A 218 6.51 3.53 6.18
N PHE A 219 7.28 4.51 6.60
CA PHE A 219 6.80 5.75 7.20
C PHE A 219 7.47 6.97 6.55
N TYR A 220 6.69 8.02 6.29
CA TYR A 220 7.21 9.32 5.90
C TYR A 220 6.22 10.44 6.22
N GLU A 221 6.75 11.65 6.38
CA GLU A 221 5.99 12.85 6.65
C GLU A 221 5.60 13.57 5.35
N THR A 222 4.45 14.23 5.37
CA THR A 222 3.94 15.07 4.28
C THR A 222 3.83 16.53 4.75
N PRO A 223 3.61 17.50 3.85
CA PRO A 223 3.47 18.90 4.24
C PRO A 223 2.39 19.13 5.30
N ASN A 224 2.48 20.27 6.00
CA ASN A 224 1.46 20.72 6.95
C ASN A 224 1.20 19.77 8.13
N GLY A 225 2.19 18.97 8.53
CA GLY A 225 2.09 18.08 9.69
C GLY A 225 1.38 16.76 9.42
N GLY A 226 1.20 16.42 8.14
CA GLY A 226 0.68 15.12 7.71
C GLY A 226 1.76 14.05 7.68
N ALA A 227 1.34 12.80 7.47
CA ALA A 227 2.23 11.65 7.36
C ALA A 227 1.53 10.47 6.71
N VAL A 228 2.32 9.52 6.24
CA VAL A 228 1.89 8.25 5.67
C VAL A 228 2.58 7.11 6.40
N PHE A 229 1.81 6.10 6.78
CA PHE A 229 2.30 4.82 7.27
C PHE A 229 1.72 3.69 6.41
N SER A 230 2.57 2.77 5.96
CA SER A 230 2.22 1.69 5.05
C SER A 230 2.66 0.36 5.59
N THR A 231 1.74 -0.58 5.73
CA THR A 231 2.03 -1.98 6.08
C THR A 231 2.51 -2.77 4.87
N SER A 232 2.04 -2.41 3.67
CA SER A 232 2.46 -2.99 2.40
C SER A 232 2.14 -4.48 2.24
N SER A 233 1.14 -4.99 2.97
CA SER A 233 0.66 -6.35 2.82
C SER A 233 -0.84 -6.50 3.06
N ILE A 234 -1.50 -7.28 2.19
CA ILE A 234 -2.89 -7.70 2.38
C ILE A 234 -3.07 -8.48 3.69
N ALA A 235 -2.09 -9.32 4.05
CA ALA A 235 -2.22 -10.24 5.18
C ALA A 235 -2.15 -9.55 6.55
N PHE A 236 -1.65 -8.31 6.62
CA PHE A 236 -1.38 -7.61 7.88
C PHE A 236 -2.59 -7.56 8.83
N ALA A 237 -3.76 -7.21 8.31
CA ALA A 237 -4.97 -7.13 9.13
C ALA A 237 -5.42 -8.49 9.69
N GLY A 238 -5.05 -9.59 9.02
CA GLY A 238 -5.30 -10.96 9.47
C GLY A 238 -4.58 -11.32 10.77
N SER A 239 -3.57 -10.53 11.16
CA SER A 239 -2.77 -10.74 12.37
C SER A 239 -3.25 -9.91 13.56
N LEU A 240 -4.16 -8.94 13.36
CA LEU A 240 -4.63 -8.05 14.44
C LEU A 240 -5.34 -8.82 15.56
N ALA A 241 -6.32 -9.66 15.23
CA ALA A 241 -7.14 -10.35 16.23
C ALA A 241 -6.43 -11.53 16.95
N HIS A 242 -5.16 -11.79 16.63
CA HIS A 242 -4.39 -12.85 17.28
C HIS A 242 -4.25 -12.61 18.79
N ASP A 243 -4.29 -13.69 19.57
CA ASP A 243 -4.17 -13.67 21.04
C ASP A 243 -5.02 -12.58 21.72
N ASN A 244 -6.30 -12.47 21.33
CA ASN A 244 -7.24 -11.45 21.82
C ASN A 244 -6.68 -10.01 21.70
N TYR A 245 -6.05 -9.70 20.56
CA TYR A 245 -5.41 -8.41 20.26
C TYR A 245 -4.16 -8.09 21.11
N SER A 246 -3.70 -9.02 21.94
CA SER A 246 -2.48 -8.88 22.75
C SER A 246 -1.23 -9.29 21.96
N ASN A 247 -0.92 -8.57 20.90
CA ASN A 247 0.19 -8.91 20.01
C ASN A 247 0.89 -7.67 19.41
N ASN A 248 2.06 -7.88 18.79
CA ASN A 248 2.87 -6.80 18.26
C ASN A 248 2.27 -6.07 17.05
N VAL A 249 1.46 -6.74 16.21
CA VAL A 249 0.76 -6.12 15.08
C VAL A 249 -0.29 -5.14 15.58
N SER A 250 -1.11 -5.55 16.55
CA SER A 250 -2.10 -4.69 17.19
C SER A 250 -1.45 -3.53 17.94
N ARG A 251 -0.38 -3.79 18.69
CA ARG A 251 0.38 -2.75 19.40
C ARG A 251 0.96 -1.70 18.44
N LEU A 252 1.55 -2.14 17.34
CA LEU A 252 2.14 -1.27 16.33
C LEU A 252 1.07 -0.35 15.73
N LEU A 253 -0.04 -0.92 15.27
CA LEU A 253 -1.12 -0.14 14.68
C LEU A 253 -1.77 0.80 15.71
N GLU A 254 -1.94 0.36 16.96
CA GLU A 254 -2.42 1.22 18.05
C GLU A 254 -1.51 2.43 18.24
N ASN A 255 -0.19 2.25 18.28
CA ASN A 255 0.77 3.35 18.40
C ASN A 255 0.63 4.34 17.23
N VAL A 256 0.58 3.84 15.99
CA VAL A 256 0.42 4.65 14.76
C VAL A 256 -0.87 5.45 14.79
N VAL A 257 -2.01 4.77 14.99
CA VAL A 257 -3.32 5.43 15.04
C VAL A 257 -3.36 6.47 16.14
N THR A 258 -2.87 6.15 17.34
CA THR A 258 -2.82 7.09 18.47
C THR A 258 -2.05 8.35 18.11
N ARG A 259 -0.88 8.21 17.47
CA ARG A 259 -0.09 9.38 17.04
C ARG A 259 -0.77 10.16 15.91
N PHE A 260 -1.48 9.48 15.03
CA PHE A 260 -2.11 10.08 13.86
C PHE A 260 -3.43 10.77 14.16
N ILE A 261 -4.06 10.50 15.30
CA ILE A 261 -5.25 11.24 15.75
C ILE A 261 -4.93 12.30 16.82
N ASP A 262 -3.65 12.45 17.20
CA ASP A 262 -3.20 13.48 18.14
C ASP A 262 -3.18 14.86 17.46
N GLU A 263 -3.63 15.91 18.14
CA GLU A 263 -3.65 17.27 17.60
C GLU A 263 -2.25 17.81 17.29
N GLU A 264 -1.20 17.28 17.93
CA GLU A 264 0.19 17.69 17.68
C GLU A 264 0.62 17.32 16.24
N PRO A 265 1.09 18.27 15.42
CA PRO A 265 1.50 18.00 14.05
C PRO A 265 2.68 17.01 14.01
N ILE A 266 2.79 16.22 12.94
CA ILE A 266 3.99 15.42 12.70
C ILE A 266 5.14 16.39 12.35
N PRO A 267 6.27 16.37 13.06
CA PRO A 267 7.41 17.23 12.73
C PRO A 267 7.89 17.00 11.31
N ALA A 268 8.38 18.04 10.64
CA ALA A 268 9.05 17.86 9.35
C ALA A 268 10.30 16.96 9.49
N PRO A 269 10.68 16.21 8.43
CA PRO A 269 11.80 15.28 8.44
C PRO A 269 13.16 15.92 8.72
#